data_AF-A0AAP6B6I5-F1
#
_entry.id   AF-A0AAP6B6I5-F1
#
_cell.length_a   1.000
_cell.length_b   1.000
_cell.length_c   1.000
_cell.angle_alpha   90.00
_cell.angle_beta   90.00
_cell.angle_gamma   90.00
#
_symmetry.space_group_name_H-M   'P 1'
#
loop_
_entity.id
_entity.type
_entity.pdbx_description
1 polymer ?
#
loop_
_entity_poly.entity_id
_entity_poly.type
_entity_poly.pdbx_seq_one_letter_code
_entity_poly.pdbx_strand_id
1 'polypeptide(L)'
;MESTEPAGAGRTRLEQAVELSLRERKKRATRLRISDVATALFEARGFDEVTVAEVAREAEVSTMTVFNYFPRKEDLFLDRIPDVVETVTATVRHRPPDQTPLTALRDLAITLLEERHPFSALDDDLPAFWRIVIGSPALRARAREGVEEVESALATALAETAPEYPAPDLAAALTVAAYRSVYVTSARRLLAGEPASAVAGDHRARLTRAFTALEAALAV
;
A
#
# COMPACT_ATOMS: atom_id res chain seq x y z
N MET A 1 -39.91 -43.51 -24.72
CA MET A 1 -39.21 -42.78 -25.81
C MET A 1 -39.60 -41.33 -25.65
N GLU A 2 -38.82 -40.59 -24.86
CA GLU A 2 -37.69 -39.77 -25.35
C GLU A 2 -38.22 -38.58 -26.16
N SER A 3 -37.86 -37.33 -25.95
CA SER A 3 -36.96 -36.65 -25.03
C SER A 3 -37.29 -35.16 -25.21
N THR A 4 -37.33 -34.37 -24.15
CA THR A 4 -37.24 -32.91 -24.29
C THR A 4 -36.35 -32.36 -23.20
N GLU A 5 -35.14 -32.03 -23.66
CA GLU A 5 -34.16 -31.08 -23.15
C GLU A 5 -33.70 -31.13 -21.68
N PRO A 6 -32.37 -31.27 -21.52
CA PRO A 6 -31.64 -30.44 -20.58
C PRO A 6 -30.60 -29.62 -21.36
N ALA A 7 -30.76 -28.30 -21.41
CA ALA A 7 -29.73 -27.38 -21.92
C ALA A 7 -29.60 -26.17 -20.99
N GLY A 8 -29.22 -26.45 -19.74
CA GLY A 8 -28.92 -25.44 -18.72
C GLY A 8 -27.52 -25.64 -18.14
N ALA A 9 -26.52 -25.96 -18.95
CA ALA A 9 -25.16 -26.18 -18.48
C ALA A 9 -24.14 -25.68 -19.52
N GLY A 10 -23.89 -24.36 -19.53
CA GLY A 10 -22.87 -23.81 -20.41
C GLY A 10 -22.93 -22.30 -20.61
N ARG A 11 -23.07 -21.50 -19.54
CA ARG A 11 -22.54 -20.14 -19.62
C ARG A 11 -21.04 -20.28 -19.84
N THR A 12 -20.55 -19.81 -20.98
CA THR A 12 -19.20 -20.11 -21.47
C THR A 12 -18.18 -19.54 -20.49
N ARG A 13 -17.10 -20.26 -20.16
CA ARG A 13 -16.06 -19.78 -19.22
C ARG A 13 -15.55 -18.36 -19.54
N LEU A 14 -15.56 -17.97 -20.81
CA LEU A 14 -15.25 -16.62 -21.29
C LEU A 14 -16.27 -15.57 -20.83
N GLU A 15 -17.57 -15.87 -20.88
CA GLU A 15 -18.62 -14.95 -20.42
C GLU A 15 -18.58 -14.80 -18.90
N GLN A 16 -18.31 -15.89 -18.17
CA GLN A 16 -18.10 -15.85 -16.72
C GLN A 16 -16.84 -15.06 -16.35
N ALA A 17 -15.73 -15.24 -17.06
CA ALA A 17 -14.50 -14.48 -16.86
C ALA A 17 -14.70 -12.98 -17.20
N VAL A 18 -15.43 -12.66 -18.27
CA VAL A 18 -15.75 -11.28 -18.67
C VAL A 18 -16.68 -10.63 -17.62
N GLU A 19 -17.71 -11.33 -17.14
CA GLU A 19 -18.62 -10.81 -16.11
C GLU A 19 -17.91 -10.60 -14.77
N LEU A 20 -17.03 -11.53 -14.36
CA LEU A 20 -16.15 -11.37 -13.21
C LEU A 20 -15.24 -10.15 -13.36
N SER A 21 -14.63 -9.96 -14.55
CA SER A 21 -13.79 -8.79 -14.81
C SER A 21 -14.59 -7.47 -14.77
N LEU A 22 -15.84 -7.46 -15.23
CA LEU A 22 -16.71 -6.28 -15.16
C LEU A 22 -17.11 -5.96 -13.72
N ARG A 23 -17.42 -6.99 -12.92
CA ARG A 23 -17.72 -6.83 -11.50
C ARG A 23 -16.51 -6.32 -10.73
N GLU A 24 -15.32 -6.85 -11.00
CA GLU A 24 -14.06 -6.40 -10.40
C GLU A 24 -13.72 -4.96 -10.79
N ARG A 25 -13.88 -4.59 -12.07
CA ARG A 25 -13.70 -3.22 -12.54
C ARG A 25 -14.68 -2.25 -11.88
N LYS A 26 -15.97 -2.61 -11.79
CA LYS A 26 -16.98 -1.80 -11.08
C LYS A 26 -16.66 -1.66 -9.59
N LYS A 27 -16.19 -2.75 -8.97
CA LYS A 27 -15.76 -2.76 -7.56
C LYS A 27 -14.59 -1.80 -7.33
N ARG A 28 -13.55 -1.86 -8.18
CA ARG A 28 -12.39 -0.95 -8.12
C ARG A 28 -12.77 0.50 -8.37
N ALA A 29 -13.59 0.77 -9.40
CA ALA A 29 -14.06 2.11 -9.70
C ALA A 29 -14.90 2.71 -8.55
N THR A 30 -15.74 1.91 -7.91
CA THR A 30 -16.52 2.34 -6.75
C THR A 30 -15.63 2.65 -5.56
N ARG A 31 -14.65 1.77 -5.28
CA ARG A 31 -13.66 1.99 -4.22
C ARG A 31 -12.89 3.30 -4.42
N LEU A 32 -12.36 3.51 -5.63
CA LEU A 32 -11.58 4.70 -5.97
C LEU A 32 -12.42 5.98 -5.79
N ARG A 33 -13.64 6.00 -6.32
CA ARG A 33 -14.53 7.15 -6.19
C ARG A 33 -14.83 7.51 -4.73
N ILE A 34 -15.04 6.52 -3.86
CA ILE A 34 -15.26 6.76 -2.43
C ILE A 34 -14.00 7.35 -1.79
N SER A 35 -12.81 6.82 -2.12
CA SER A 35 -11.52 7.31 -1.61
C SER A 35 -11.22 8.74 -2.05
N ASP A 36 -11.43 9.06 -3.34
CA ASP A 36 -11.20 10.40 -3.89
C ASP A 36 -12.12 11.45 -3.23
N VAL A 37 -13.40 11.11 -3.08
CA VAL A 37 -14.38 11.98 -2.38
C VAL A 37 -14.00 12.17 -0.91
N ALA A 38 -13.59 11.11 -0.23
CA ALA A 38 -13.16 11.20 1.16
C ALA A 38 -11.93 12.09 1.31
N THR A 39 -10.92 11.89 0.46
CA THR A 39 -9.68 12.68 0.43
C THR A 39 -9.97 14.15 0.24
N ALA A 40 -10.80 14.51 -0.76
CA ALA A 40 -11.17 15.90 -1.00
C ALA A 40 -11.90 16.55 0.19
N LEU A 41 -12.81 15.81 0.85
CA LEU A 41 -13.51 16.31 2.04
C LEU A 41 -12.54 16.48 3.22
N PHE A 42 -11.63 15.53 3.45
CA PHE A 42 -10.64 15.59 4.53
C PHE A 42 -9.63 16.72 4.31
N GLU A 43 -9.22 16.99 3.08
CA GLU A 43 -8.37 18.13 2.74
C GLU A 43 -9.08 19.47 2.98
N ALA A 44 -10.35 19.58 2.60
CA ALA A 44 -11.10 20.84 2.70
C ALA A 44 -11.53 21.18 4.13
N ARG A 45 -11.91 20.17 4.93
CA ARG A 45 -12.55 20.38 6.26
C ARG A 45 -11.77 19.78 7.43
N GLY A 46 -10.73 18.99 7.15
CA GLY A 46 -10.02 18.21 8.15
C GLY A 46 -10.62 16.82 8.34
N PHE A 47 -9.76 15.83 8.61
CA PHE A 47 -10.18 14.45 8.80
C PHE A 47 -11.21 14.30 9.93
N ASP A 48 -10.98 14.92 11.09
CA ASP A 48 -11.80 14.71 12.29
C ASP A 48 -13.24 15.27 12.12
N GLU A 49 -13.42 16.34 11.33
CA GLU A 49 -14.70 17.05 11.13
C GLU A 49 -15.63 16.41 10.07
N VAL A 50 -15.14 15.44 9.30
CA VAL A 50 -15.90 14.78 8.24
C VAL A 50 -16.37 13.40 8.69
N THR A 51 -17.65 13.10 8.52
CA THR A 51 -18.22 11.80 8.88
C THR A 51 -18.27 10.86 7.68
N VAL A 52 -18.29 9.55 7.95
CA VAL A 52 -18.46 8.52 6.89
C VAL A 52 -19.81 8.70 6.17
N ALA A 53 -20.85 9.19 6.86
CA ALA A 53 -22.14 9.47 6.26
C ALA A 53 -22.08 10.62 5.23
N GLU A 54 -21.29 11.67 5.50
CA GLU A 54 -21.07 12.75 4.53
C GLU A 54 -20.30 12.26 3.31
N VAL A 55 -19.26 11.45 3.52
CA VAL A 55 -18.52 10.79 2.42
C VAL A 55 -19.48 9.93 1.58
N ALA A 56 -20.33 9.14 2.23
CA ALA A 56 -21.29 8.28 1.53
C ALA A 56 -22.29 9.09 0.70
N ARG A 57 -22.83 10.18 1.26
CA ARG A 57 -23.73 11.10 0.56
C ARG A 57 -23.06 11.71 -0.67
N GLU A 58 -21.85 12.22 -0.52
CA GLU A 58 -21.10 12.88 -1.60
C GLU A 58 -20.62 11.89 -2.66
N ALA A 59 -20.29 10.66 -2.24
CA ALA A 59 -19.97 9.54 -3.13
C ALA A 59 -21.22 8.77 -3.59
N GLU A 60 -22.44 9.33 -3.47
CA GLU A 60 -23.69 8.74 -3.96
C GLU A 60 -23.86 7.23 -3.65
N VAL A 61 -23.51 6.82 -2.43
CA VAL A 61 -23.62 5.43 -1.95
C VAL A 61 -24.21 5.40 -0.55
N SER A 62 -24.65 4.21 -0.11
CA SER A 62 -25.04 4.04 1.29
C SER A 62 -23.81 3.99 2.20
N THR A 63 -23.98 4.39 3.47
CA THR A 63 -22.94 4.22 4.50
C THR A 63 -22.49 2.77 4.64
N MET A 64 -23.43 1.81 4.51
CA MET A 64 -23.12 0.37 4.51
C MET A 64 -22.21 0.00 3.33
N THR A 65 -22.45 0.57 2.15
CA THR A 65 -21.58 0.39 0.99
C THR A 65 -20.17 0.88 1.30
N VAL A 66 -20.01 2.06 1.94
CA VAL A 66 -18.69 2.54 2.34
C VAL A 66 -17.99 1.56 3.28
N PHE A 67 -18.68 1.11 4.35
CA PHE A 67 -18.09 0.15 5.30
C PHE A 67 -17.74 -1.21 4.68
N ASN A 68 -18.46 -1.64 3.64
CA ASN A 68 -18.12 -2.86 2.89
C ASN A 68 -16.77 -2.74 2.14
N TYR A 69 -16.35 -1.53 1.78
CA TYR A 69 -15.05 -1.28 1.15
C TYR A 69 -13.98 -0.82 2.14
N PHE A 70 -14.37 -0.11 3.19
CA PHE A 70 -13.50 0.56 4.14
C PHE A 70 -14.01 0.29 5.55
N PRO A 71 -13.48 -0.75 6.23
CA PRO A 71 -13.96 -1.14 7.55
C PRO A 71 -13.90 -0.02 8.58
N ARG A 72 -12.95 0.90 8.43
CA ARG A 72 -12.75 2.05 9.31
C ARG A 72 -12.72 3.35 8.49
N LYS A 73 -13.02 4.48 9.16
CA LYS A 73 -12.96 5.80 8.52
C LYS A 73 -11.54 6.13 8.08
N GLU A 74 -10.55 5.74 8.87
CA GLU A 74 -9.13 5.95 8.61
C GLU A 74 -8.69 5.23 7.33
N ASP A 75 -9.30 4.08 7.02
CA ASP A 75 -9.02 3.33 5.79
C ASP A 75 -9.50 4.08 4.53
N LEU A 76 -10.36 5.09 4.64
CA LEU A 76 -10.73 5.95 3.51
C LEU A 76 -9.56 6.82 3.05
N PHE A 77 -8.66 7.19 3.97
CA PHE A 77 -7.50 8.03 3.69
C PHE A 77 -6.21 7.23 3.57
N LEU A 78 -6.12 6.11 4.30
CA LEU A 78 -4.99 5.18 4.30
C LEU A 78 -5.32 3.91 3.50
N ASP A 79 -6.07 4.08 2.40
CA ASP A 79 -6.66 3.00 1.61
C ASP A 79 -5.66 2.13 0.85
N ARG A 80 -4.42 2.62 0.71
CA ARG A 80 -3.32 1.98 -0.01
C ARG A 80 -2.48 1.02 0.84
N ILE A 81 -2.69 0.93 2.14
CA ILE A 81 -1.95 -0.02 3.01
C ILE A 81 -2.02 -1.46 2.46
N PRO A 82 -3.19 -2.00 2.05
CA PRO A 82 -3.27 -3.33 1.45
C PRO A 82 -2.44 -3.48 0.17
N ASP A 83 -2.37 -2.43 -0.67
CA ASP A 83 -1.59 -2.47 -1.91
C ASP A 83 -0.08 -2.49 -1.61
N VAL A 84 0.36 -1.80 -0.55
CA VAL A 84 1.75 -1.85 -0.08
C VAL A 84 2.10 -3.25 0.43
N VAL A 85 1.22 -3.85 1.24
CA VAL A 85 1.38 -5.23 1.74
C VAL A 85 1.51 -6.21 0.58
N GLU A 86 0.62 -6.13 -0.41
CA GLU A 86 0.65 -6.99 -1.59
C GLU A 86 1.94 -6.77 -2.39
N THR A 87 2.30 -5.52 -2.69
CA THR A 87 3.50 -5.20 -3.48
C THR A 87 4.77 -5.73 -2.83
N VAL A 88 4.94 -5.52 -1.52
CA VAL A 88 6.12 -5.97 -0.77
C VAL A 88 6.18 -7.50 -0.73
N THR A 89 5.07 -8.16 -0.40
CA THR A 89 5.08 -9.63 -0.28
C THR A 89 5.18 -10.32 -1.64
N ALA A 90 4.53 -9.81 -2.68
CA ALA A 90 4.66 -10.29 -4.04
C ALA A 90 6.10 -10.17 -4.56
N THR A 91 6.78 -9.05 -4.25
CA THR A 91 8.19 -8.85 -4.60
C THR A 91 9.08 -9.93 -3.99
N VAL A 92 8.87 -10.26 -2.71
CA VAL A 92 9.63 -11.35 -2.05
C VAL A 92 9.28 -12.71 -2.65
N ARG A 93 7.98 -13.01 -2.84
CA ARG A 93 7.53 -14.33 -3.30
C ARG A 93 7.87 -14.63 -4.77
N HIS A 94 7.90 -13.61 -5.61
CA HIS A 94 8.09 -13.75 -7.07
C HIS A 94 9.46 -13.29 -7.56
N ARG A 95 10.41 -13.04 -6.65
CA ARG A 95 11.79 -12.69 -7.01
C ARG A 95 12.46 -13.80 -7.84
N PRO A 96 13.42 -13.45 -8.72
CA PRO A 96 14.32 -14.41 -9.36
C PRO A 96 15.00 -15.33 -8.33
N PRO A 97 15.21 -16.63 -8.63
CA PRO A 97 15.79 -17.59 -7.68
C PRO A 97 17.21 -17.24 -7.22
N ASP A 98 17.96 -16.49 -8.03
CA ASP A 98 19.33 -16.03 -7.77
C ASP A 98 19.38 -14.70 -7.01
N GLN A 99 18.21 -14.12 -6.67
CA GLN A 99 18.11 -12.85 -5.98
C GLN A 99 17.67 -13.03 -4.52
N THR A 100 18.39 -12.39 -3.59
CA THR A 100 17.99 -12.35 -2.18
C THR A 100 16.75 -11.47 -1.99
N PRO A 101 15.88 -11.73 -0.99
CA PRO A 101 14.74 -10.87 -0.69
C PRO A 101 15.10 -9.39 -0.47
N LEU A 102 16.21 -9.12 0.21
CA LEU A 102 16.68 -7.74 0.44
C LEU A 102 17.07 -7.03 -0.86
N THR A 103 17.72 -7.74 -1.79
CA THR A 103 18.05 -7.19 -3.11
C THR A 103 16.77 -6.88 -3.88
N ALA A 104 15.78 -7.78 -3.88
CA ALA A 104 14.51 -7.57 -4.56
C ALA A 104 13.74 -6.37 -3.99
N LEU A 105 13.71 -6.21 -2.66
CA LEU A 105 13.07 -5.07 -2.00
C LEU A 105 13.81 -3.75 -2.22
N ARG A 106 15.15 -3.78 -2.29
CA ARG A 106 15.96 -2.63 -2.65
C ARG A 106 15.64 -2.18 -4.07
N ASP A 107 15.62 -3.11 -5.01
CA ASP A 107 15.35 -2.82 -6.42
C ASP A 107 13.92 -2.29 -6.59
N LEU A 108 12.93 -2.86 -5.89
CA LEU A 108 11.58 -2.30 -5.80
C LEU A 108 11.60 -0.84 -5.31
N ALA A 109 12.28 -0.56 -4.19
CA ALA A 109 12.34 0.80 -3.65
C ALA A 109 12.97 1.81 -4.63
N ILE A 110 14.00 1.39 -5.37
CA ILE A 110 14.65 2.20 -6.40
C ILE A 110 13.74 2.41 -7.61
N THR A 111 13.04 1.37 -8.07
CA THR A 111 12.07 1.47 -9.18
C THR A 111 10.94 2.43 -8.81
N LEU A 112 10.34 2.28 -7.62
CA LEU A 112 9.30 3.18 -7.15
C LEU A 112 9.78 4.63 -7.12
N LEU A 113 11.02 4.86 -6.68
CA LEU A 113 11.67 6.17 -6.71
C LEU A 113 11.82 6.74 -8.13
N GLU A 114 12.31 5.95 -9.07
CA GLU A 114 12.53 6.37 -10.46
C GLU A 114 11.22 6.69 -11.18
N GLU A 115 10.18 5.90 -10.92
CA GLU A 115 8.84 6.08 -11.48
C GLU A 115 8.06 7.21 -10.80
N ARG A 116 8.61 7.82 -9.73
CA ARG A 116 7.91 8.76 -8.85
C ARG A 116 6.57 8.18 -8.39
N HIS A 117 6.57 6.89 -8.09
CA HIS A 117 5.37 6.21 -7.65
C HIS A 117 4.88 6.86 -6.34
N PRO A 118 3.57 6.95 -6.06
CA PRO A 118 3.05 7.48 -4.79
C PRO A 118 3.59 6.78 -3.52
N PHE A 119 4.21 5.60 -3.67
CA PHE A 119 4.85 4.84 -2.58
C PHE A 119 6.35 5.14 -2.38
N SER A 120 6.96 5.89 -3.30
CA SER A 120 8.39 6.22 -3.31
C SER A 120 8.86 7.14 -2.19
N ALA A 121 7.93 7.63 -1.34
CA ALA A 121 8.18 8.67 -0.35
C ALA A 121 8.59 10.04 -0.91
N LEU A 122 8.52 10.23 -2.24
CA LEU A 122 8.96 11.43 -2.92
C LEU A 122 7.93 11.88 -3.95
N ASP A 123 6.99 12.67 -3.46
CA ASP A 123 5.99 13.38 -4.26
C ASP A 123 5.83 14.79 -3.67
N ASP A 124 5.62 15.79 -4.52
CA ASP A 124 5.41 17.18 -4.09
C ASP A 124 4.03 17.36 -3.40
N ASP A 125 3.08 16.42 -3.61
CA ASP A 125 1.79 16.37 -2.92
C ASP A 125 1.87 15.66 -1.55
N LEU A 126 2.96 14.93 -1.30
CA LEU A 126 3.17 14.17 -0.06
C LEU A 126 3.14 15.02 1.23
N PRO A 127 3.59 16.29 1.26
CA PRO A 127 3.41 17.18 2.40
C PRO A 127 1.94 17.40 2.79
N ALA A 128 1.02 17.52 1.82
CA ALA A 128 -0.40 17.71 2.12
C ALA A 128 -0.97 16.47 2.83
N PHE A 129 -0.68 15.29 2.29
CA PHE A 129 -1.00 14.02 2.91
C PHE A 129 -0.48 13.93 4.36
N TRP A 130 0.82 14.20 4.57
CA TRP A 130 1.41 14.10 5.91
C TRP A 130 0.87 15.12 6.90
N ARG A 131 0.50 16.33 6.47
CA ARG A 131 -0.13 17.31 7.36
C ARG A 131 -1.46 16.78 7.92
N ILE A 132 -2.26 16.12 7.09
CA ILE A 132 -3.52 15.50 7.51
C ILE A 132 -3.24 14.32 8.46
N VAL A 133 -2.34 13.41 8.10
CA VAL A 133 -2.00 12.26 8.96
C VAL A 133 -1.48 12.73 10.33
N ILE A 134 -0.53 13.67 10.35
CA ILE A 134 0.09 14.16 11.61
C ILE A 134 -0.92 14.93 12.45
N GLY A 135 -1.85 15.65 11.81
CA GLY A 135 -2.90 16.43 12.46
C GLY A 135 -3.92 15.61 13.24
N SER A 136 -4.19 14.36 12.85
CA SER A 136 -5.18 13.50 13.52
C SER A 136 -4.53 12.37 14.34
N PRO A 137 -4.83 12.24 15.65
CA PRO A 137 -4.41 11.10 16.46
C PRO A 137 -4.87 9.74 15.90
N ALA A 138 -6.07 9.68 15.31
CA ALA A 138 -6.64 8.46 14.75
C ALA A 138 -5.86 8.00 13.51
N LEU A 139 -5.55 8.91 12.59
CA LEU A 139 -4.73 8.60 11.42
C LEU A 139 -3.31 8.19 11.80
N ARG A 140 -2.69 8.83 12.81
CA ARG A 140 -1.38 8.40 13.32
C ARG A 140 -1.40 7.00 13.88
N ALA A 141 -2.47 6.60 14.58
CA ALA A 141 -2.63 5.25 15.10
C ALA A 141 -2.77 4.24 13.95
N ARG A 142 -3.68 4.51 13.01
CA ARG A 142 -3.89 3.63 11.85
C ARG A 142 -2.64 3.49 10.98
N ALA A 143 -1.87 4.55 10.79
CA ALA A 143 -0.61 4.50 10.05
C ALA A 143 0.44 3.61 10.74
N ARG A 144 0.48 3.57 12.08
CA ARG A 144 1.36 2.65 12.82
C ARG A 144 0.90 1.20 12.64
N GLU A 145 -0.39 0.95 12.76
CA GLU A 145 -0.96 -0.38 12.48
C GLU A 145 -0.65 -0.84 11.06
N GLY A 146 -0.69 0.06 10.07
CA GLY A 146 -0.32 -0.25 8.69
C GLY A 146 1.14 -0.66 8.52
N VAL A 147 2.05 -0.04 9.29
CA VAL A 147 3.47 -0.45 9.31
C VAL A 147 3.60 -1.85 9.91
N GLU A 148 2.87 -2.15 10.99
CA GLU A 148 2.85 -3.47 11.62
C GLU A 148 2.24 -4.55 10.69
N GLU A 149 1.20 -4.21 9.93
CA GLU A 149 0.62 -5.08 8.90
C GLU A 149 1.65 -5.45 7.81
N VAL A 150 2.40 -4.48 7.31
CA VAL A 150 3.47 -4.70 6.32
C VAL A 150 4.58 -5.56 6.89
N GLU A 151 5.01 -5.30 8.12
CA GLU A 151 6.06 -6.06 8.81
C GLU A 151 5.66 -7.54 8.99
N SER A 152 4.46 -7.79 9.52
CA SER A 152 3.93 -9.13 9.73
C SER A 152 3.77 -9.92 8.43
N ALA A 153 3.26 -9.25 7.37
CA ALA A 153 3.11 -9.87 6.07
C ALA A 153 4.46 -10.17 5.41
N LEU A 154 5.44 -9.26 5.54
CA LEU A 154 6.80 -9.49 5.06
C LEU A 154 7.48 -10.65 5.79
N ALA A 155 7.34 -10.73 7.12
CA ALA A 155 7.86 -11.84 7.91
C ALA A 155 7.30 -13.18 7.44
N THR A 156 5.99 -13.23 7.19
CA THR A 156 5.31 -14.42 6.63
C THR A 156 5.89 -14.79 5.26
N ALA A 157 6.03 -13.83 4.34
CA ALA A 157 6.58 -14.08 3.01
C ALA A 157 8.06 -14.54 3.03
N LEU A 158 8.86 -14.01 3.97
CA LEU A 158 10.24 -14.45 4.18
C LEU A 158 10.29 -15.88 4.73
N ALA A 159 9.48 -16.20 5.73
CA ALA A 159 9.39 -17.54 6.30
C ALA A 159 9.00 -18.60 5.25
N GLU A 160 8.11 -18.23 4.32
CA GLU A 160 7.63 -19.12 3.24
C GLU A 160 8.69 -19.37 2.15
N THR A 161 9.53 -18.37 1.83
CA THR A 161 10.29 -18.37 0.57
C THR A 161 11.79 -18.11 0.72
N ALA A 162 12.28 -17.84 1.92
CA ALA A 162 13.67 -17.48 2.17
C ALA A 162 14.22 -18.25 3.39
N PRO A 163 14.39 -19.59 3.27
CA PRO A 163 14.89 -20.44 4.35
C PRO A 163 16.31 -20.05 4.82
N GLU A 164 17.04 -19.29 4.01
CA GLU A 164 18.33 -18.70 4.37
C GLU A 164 18.25 -17.69 5.53
N TYR A 165 17.07 -17.14 5.85
CA TYR A 165 16.89 -16.27 7.02
C TYR A 165 16.36 -17.08 8.22
N PRO A 166 17.21 -17.40 9.23
CA PRO A 166 16.78 -18.20 10.38
C PRO A 166 15.83 -17.46 11.32
N ALA A 167 15.71 -16.14 11.20
CA ALA A 167 14.82 -15.27 11.98
C ALA A 167 14.03 -14.31 11.05
N PRO A 168 13.00 -14.80 10.33
CA PRO A 168 12.26 -14.00 9.35
C PRO A 168 11.55 -12.79 9.97
N ASP A 169 11.05 -12.91 11.20
CA ASP A 169 10.43 -11.80 11.94
C ASP A 169 11.42 -10.65 12.18
N LEU A 170 12.65 -10.98 12.61
CA LEU A 170 13.70 -9.99 12.83
C LEU A 170 14.15 -9.35 11.51
N ALA A 171 14.29 -10.15 10.45
CA ALA A 171 14.65 -9.64 9.13
C ALA A 171 13.58 -8.67 8.59
N ALA A 172 12.30 -8.99 8.75
CA ALA A 172 11.20 -8.10 8.38
C ALA A 172 11.21 -6.80 9.19
N ALA A 173 11.31 -6.88 10.52
CA ALA A 173 11.35 -5.72 11.40
C ALA A 173 12.51 -4.77 11.08
N LEU A 174 13.71 -5.32 10.86
CA LEU A 174 14.88 -4.53 10.46
C LEU A 174 14.68 -3.86 9.09
N THR A 175 14.10 -4.59 8.14
CA THR A 175 13.82 -4.06 6.79
C THR A 175 12.82 -2.91 6.83
N VAL A 176 11.71 -3.08 7.55
CA VAL A 176 10.68 -2.04 7.72
C VAL A 176 11.24 -0.83 8.46
N ALA A 177 12.01 -1.04 9.54
CA ALA A 177 12.65 0.04 10.28
C ALA A 177 13.64 0.84 9.42
N ALA A 178 14.45 0.15 8.62
CA ALA A 178 15.41 0.77 7.70
C ALA A 178 14.69 1.63 6.65
N TYR A 179 13.67 1.10 5.96
CA TYR A 179 12.89 1.85 4.98
C TYR A 179 12.18 3.05 5.62
N ARG A 180 11.54 2.85 6.78
CA ARG A 180 10.88 3.92 7.55
C ARG A 180 11.84 5.04 7.91
N SER A 181 13.10 4.74 8.25
CA SER A 181 14.10 5.77 8.58
C SER A 181 14.39 6.71 7.40
N VAL A 182 14.46 6.15 6.18
CA VAL A 182 14.64 6.90 4.94
C VAL A 182 13.40 7.73 4.64
N TYR A 183 12.23 7.09 4.73
CA TYR A 183 10.94 7.71 4.48
C TYR A 183 10.71 8.93 5.40
N VAL A 184 10.84 8.75 6.72
CA VAL A 184 10.61 9.81 7.72
C VAL A 184 11.55 10.99 7.52
N THR A 185 12.81 10.73 7.15
CA THR A 185 13.76 11.80 6.86
C THR A 185 13.33 12.61 5.63
N SER A 186 12.87 11.92 4.58
CA SER A 186 12.41 12.55 3.34
C SER A 186 11.15 13.37 3.57
N ALA A 187 10.16 12.79 4.26
CA ALA A 187 8.92 13.47 4.62
C ALA A 187 9.16 14.74 5.45
N ARG A 188 10.11 14.73 6.39
CA ARG A 188 10.48 15.93 7.17
C ARG A 188 11.03 17.05 6.30
N ARG A 189 11.87 16.73 5.31
CA ARG A 189 12.45 17.72 4.39
C ARG A 189 11.40 18.31 3.45
N LEU A 190 10.52 17.46 2.90
CA LEU A 190 9.40 17.91 2.09
C LEU A 190 8.43 18.79 2.90
N LEU A 191 8.12 18.41 4.14
CA LEU A 191 7.29 19.22 5.05
C LEU A 191 7.94 20.57 5.41
N ALA A 192 9.27 20.65 5.39
CA ALA A 192 10.03 21.90 5.55
C ALA A 192 10.05 22.79 4.29
N GLY A 193 9.42 22.34 3.19
CA GLY A 193 9.28 23.09 1.94
C GLY A 193 10.39 22.84 0.93
N GLU A 194 11.26 21.85 1.14
CA GLU A 194 12.20 21.43 0.10
C GLU A 194 11.48 20.69 -1.03
N PRO A 195 11.75 21.00 -2.31
CA PRO A 195 11.11 20.31 -3.44
C PRO A 195 11.60 18.86 -3.54
N ALA A 196 10.76 17.94 -4.03
CA ALA A 196 11.10 16.52 -4.14
C ALA A 196 12.39 16.27 -4.95
N SER A 197 12.66 17.09 -5.97
CA SER A 197 13.90 17.03 -6.77
C SER A 197 15.18 17.26 -5.95
N ALA A 198 15.12 18.10 -4.91
CA ALA A 198 16.25 18.36 -4.01
C ALA A 198 16.43 17.27 -2.93
N VAL A 199 15.37 16.50 -2.65
CA VAL A 199 15.40 15.39 -1.68
C VAL A 199 15.80 14.07 -2.34
N ALA A 200 15.47 13.88 -3.63
CA ALA A 200 15.64 12.64 -4.38
C ALA A 200 17.06 12.03 -4.29
N GLY A 201 18.11 12.84 -4.47
CA GLY A 201 19.49 12.36 -4.41
C GLY A 201 19.87 11.78 -3.05
N ASP A 202 19.52 12.48 -1.96
CA ASP A 202 19.78 12.02 -0.60
C ASP A 202 18.90 10.82 -0.23
N HIS A 203 17.64 10.80 -0.67
CA HIS A 203 16.74 9.66 -0.49
C HIS A 203 17.34 8.39 -1.10
N ARG A 204 17.77 8.43 -2.36
CA ARG A 204 18.46 7.30 -3.01
C ARG A 204 19.69 6.87 -2.21
N ALA A 205 20.55 7.82 -1.84
CA ALA A 205 21.77 7.51 -1.09
C ALA A 205 21.45 6.88 0.29
N ARG A 206 20.35 7.26 0.93
CA ARG A 206 19.88 6.64 2.18
C ARG A 206 19.32 5.24 1.95
N LEU A 207 18.53 5.01 0.90
CA LEU A 207 18.07 3.66 0.54
C LEU A 207 19.26 2.73 0.34
N THR A 208 20.24 3.12 -0.48
CA THR A 208 21.44 2.30 -0.71
C THR A 208 22.17 2.00 0.59
N ARG A 209 22.46 3.00 1.42
CA ARG A 209 23.13 2.79 2.73
C ARG A 209 22.34 1.88 3.66
N ALA A 210 21.02 2.06 3.72
CA ALA A 210 20.13 1.28 4.57
C ALA A 210 20.13 -0.21 4.15
N PHE A 211 19.95 -0.50 2.86
CA PHE A 211 19.97 -1.88 2.36
C PHE A 211 21.36 -2.52 2.44
N THR A 212 22.44 -1.80 2.20
CA THR A 212 23.81 -2.32 2.42
C THR A 212 24.03 -2.67 3.90
N ALA A 213 23.54 -1.86 4.84
CA ALA A 213 23.65 -2.18 6.27
C ALA A 213 22.80 -3.40 6.65
N LEU A 214 21.61 -3.56 6.06
CA LEU A 214 20.76 -4.74 6.24
C LEU A 214 21.44 -6.01 5.70
N GLU A 215 21.99 -5.97 4.49
CA GLU A 215 22.72 -7.09 3.88
C GLU A 215 23.88 -7.53 4.77
N ALA A 216 24.63 -6.59 5.36
CA ALA A 216 25.71 -6.91 6.28
C ALA A 216 25.21 -7.48 7.63
N ALA A 217 24.08 -6.97 8.15
CA ALA A 217 23.52 -7.39 9.44
C ALA A 217 22.81 -8.75 9.37
N LEU A 218 22.27 -9.09 8.20
CA LEU A 218 21.51 -10.31 7.93
C LEU A 218 22.30 -11.31 7.08
N ALA A 219 23.60 -11.08 6.86
CA ALA A 219 24.47 -12.05 6.22
C ALA A 219 24.51 -13.33 7.06
N VAL A 220 24.14 -14.44 6.42
CA VAL A 220 24.16 -15.79 7.00
C VAL A 220 25.33 -16.57 6.42
#